data_AF-N6YT76-F1
#
_entry.id   AF-N6YT76-F1
#
_cell.length_a   1.000
_cell.length_b   1.000
_cell.length_c   1.000
_cell.angle_alpha   90.00
_cell.angle_beta   90.00
_cell.angle_gamma   90.00
#
_symmetry.space_group_name_H-M   'P 1'
#
loop_
_entity.id
_entity.type
_entity.pdbx_description
1 polymer ?
#
loop_
_entity_poly.entity_id
_entity_poly.type
_entity_poly.pdbx_seq_one_letter_code
_entity_poly.pdbx_strand_id
1 'polypeptide(L)'
;GPVLAQRAPAAAAAPAASTPTPEWRRTDGYRFPALADSVRRLQFAAQAMQLREYCADRRVPDEFVRERLQRFGRMTGREETCASLADY
;
A
#
# COMPACT_ATOMS: atom_id res chain seq x y z
N GLY A 1 27.46 -15.94 30.19
CA GLY A 1 26.44 -15.71 29.15
C GLY A 1 25.18 -15.18 29.79
N PRO A 2 24.70 -14.01 29.36
CA PRO A 2 23.26 -13.74 29.34
C PRO A 2 22.90 -12.94 28.06
N VAL A 3 21.68 -12.76 27.57
CA VAL A 3 20.39 -12.38 28.18
C VAL A 3 19.29 -12.87 27.24
N LEU A 4 18.28 -13.58 27.76
CA LEU A 4 17.01 -13.81 27.09
C LEU A 4 16.19 -12.52 27.13
N ALA A 5 16.21 -11.76 26.03
CA ALA A 5 15.31 -10.63 25.84
C ALA A 5 13.89 -11.15 25.61
N GLN A 6 13.08 -11.15 26.67
CA GLN A 6 11.64 -11.36 26.59
C GLN A 6 11.02 -10.18 25.83
N ARG A 7 10.64 -10.42 24.57
CA ARG A 7 9.77 -9.53 23.79
C ARG A 7 8.37 -9.59 24.40
N ALA A 8 7.96 -8.49 25.02
CA ALA A 8 6.57 -8.28 25.41
C ALA A 8 5.67 -8.31 24.15
N PRO A 9 4.47 -8.91 24.22
CA PRO A 9 3.54 -8.90 23.10
C PRO A 9 3.06 -7.46 22.86
N ALA A 10 3.15 -7.02 21.60
CA ALA A 10 2.56 -5.77 21.15
C ALA A 10 1.06 -5.83 21.43
N ALA A 11 0.59 -5.00 22.35
CA ALA A 11 -0.82 -4.82 22.61
C ALA A 11 -1.50 -4.45 21.28
N ALA A 12 -2.45 -5.28 20.84
CA ALA A 12 -3.32 -4.96 19.73
C ALA A 12 -3.98 -3.61 20.02
N ALA A 13 -3.74 -2.62 19.16
CA ALA A 13 -4.37 -1.32 19.26
C ALA A 13 -5.89 -1.53 19.22
N ALA A 14 -6.56 -1.18 20.32
CA ALA A 14 -8.02 -1.12 20.37
C ALA A 14 -8.52 -0.24 19.20
N PRO A 15 -9.66 -0.58 18.56
CA PRO A 15 -10.20 0.25 17.50
C PRO A 15 -10.44 1.65 18.07
N ALA A 16 -9.70 2.63 17.55
CA ALA A 16 -9.88 4.02 17.92
C ALA A 16 -11.36 4.36 17.71
N ALA A 17 -12.02 4.90 18.74
CA ALA A 17 -13.39 5.35 18.65
C ALA A 17 -13.50 6.33 17.47
N SER A 18 -14.20 5.91 16.41
CA SER A 18 -14.29 6.64 15.16
C SER A 18 -14.92 8.01 15.45
N THR A 19 -14.15 9.07 15.27
CA THR A 19 -14.70 10.44 15.28
C THR A 19 -15.83 10.53 14.27
N PRO A 20 -16.97 11.16 14.62
CA PRO A 20 -18.09 11.27 13.71
C PRO A 20 -17.67 12.00 12.43
N THR A 21 -18.07 11.48 11.28
CA THR A 21 -17.76 12.08 9.98
C THR A 21 -18.49 13.44 9.86
N PRO A 22 -17.79 14.54 9.55
CA PRO A 22 -18.41 15.86 9.36
C PRO A 22 -19.50 15.84 8.29
N GLU A 23 -20.53 16.69 8.45
CA GLU A 23 -21.69 16.75 7.51
C GLU A 23 -21.26 16.91 6.05
N TRP A 24 -20.34 17.84 5.78
CA TRP A 24 -19.83 18.11 4.43
C TRP A 24 -19.03 16.94 3.80
N ARG A 25 -18.66 15.92 4.59
CA ARG A 25 -17.98 14.70 4.13
C ARG A 25 -18.92 13.49 4.06
N ARG A 26 -20.20 13.63 4.41
CA ARG A 26 -21.13 12.49 4.37
C ARG A 26 -21.46 12.08 2.94
N THR A 27 -21.39 10.78 2.69
CA THR A 27 -21.63 10.16 1.38
C THR A 27 -22.63 9.00 1.46
N ASP A 28 -23.28 8.85 2.61
CA ASP A 28 -24.33 7.85 2.91
C ASP A 28 -25.55 7.94 1.98
N GLY A 29 -25.82 9.12 1.41
CA GLY A 29 -26.87 9.31 0.40
C GLY A 29 -26.50 8.91 -1.03
N TYR A 30 -25.27 8.43 -1.30
CA TYR A 30 -24.88 8.09 -2.67
C TYR A 30 -25.58 6.82 -3.12
N ARG A 31 -26.22 6.86 -4.30
CA ARG A 31 -26.81 5.67 -4.94
C ARG A 31 -25.76 4.57 -5.20
N PHE A 32 -24.53 4.98 -5.50
CA PHE A 32 -23.40 4.09 -5.74
C PHE A 32 -22.29 4.41 -4.74
N PRO A 33 -21.60 3.39 -4.19
CA PRO A 33 -20.53 3.60 -3.25
C PRO A 33 -19.38 4.41 -3.87
N ALA A 34 -18.61 5.10 -3.03
CA ALA A 34 -17.42 5.81 -3.48
C ALA A 34 -16.40 4.82 -4.08
N LEU A 35 -15.92 5.12 -5.28
CA LEU A 35 -14.93 4.29 -6.01
C LEU A 35 -13.48 4.75 -5.74
N ALA A 36 -13.23 5.38 -4.59
CA ALA A 36 -11.97 6.03 -4.28
C ALA A 36 -10.77 5.08 -4.40
N ASP A 37 -10.92 3.82 -3.95
CA ASP A 37 -9.86 2.82 -4.08
C ASP A 37 -9.55 2.46 -5.53
N SER A 38 -10.58 2.29 -6.37
CA SER A 38 -10.41 2.01 -7.81
C SER A 38 -9.74 3.19 -8.52
N VAL A 39 -10.19 4.42 -8.23
CA VAL A 39 -9.58 5.64 -8.80
C VAL A 39 -8.12 5.76 -8.36
N ARG A 40 -7.82 5.50 -7.09
CA ARG A 40 -6.43 5.51 -6.60
C ARG A 40 -5.57 4.48 -7.32
N ARG A 41 -6.04 3.25 -7.54
CA ARG A 41 -5.28 2.24 -8.32
C ARG A 41 -5.02 2.71 -9.75
N LEU A 42 -6.04 3.25 -10.41
CA LEU A 42 -5.92 3.75 -11.79
C LEU A 42 -4.87 4.87 -11.90
N GLN A 43 -4.80 5.77 -10.93
CA GLN A 43 -3.80 6.85 -10.90
C GLN A 43 -2.35 6.33 -10.86
N PHE A 44 -2.14 5.13 -10.33
CA PHE A 44 -0.81 4.52 -10.22
C PHE A 44 -0.53 3.47 -11.32
N ALA A 45 -1.48 3.17 -12.18
CA ALA A 45 -1.39 2.07 -13.16
C ALA A 45 -0.18 2.21 -14.09
N ALA A 46 0.04 3.40 -14.67
CA ALA A 46 1.17 3.62 -15.58
C ALA A 46 2.53 3.39 -14.89
N GLN A 47 2.67 3.79 -13.63
CA GLN A 47 3.90 3.58 -12.87
C GLN A 47 4.07 2.11 -12.50
N ALA A 48 2.99 1.41 -12.13
CA ALA A 48 3.01 -0.03 -11.90
C ALA A 48 3.44 -0.79 -13.16
N MET A 49 2.93 -0.41 -14.35
CA MET A 49 3.34 -0.98 -15.63
C MET A 49 4.84 -0.79 -15.89
N GLN A 50 5.38 0.41 -15.67
CA GLN A 50 6.83 0.65 -15.80
C GLN A 50 7.66 -0.22 -14.85
N LEU A 51 7.22 -0.40 -13.60
CA LEU A 51 7.91 -1.26 -12.63
C LEU A 51 7.85 -2.73 -13.04
N ARG A 52 6.78 -3.18 -13.70
CA ARG A 52 6.68 -4.55 -14.24
C ARG A 52 7.74 -4.81 -15.30
N GLU A 53 8.04 -3.82 -16.15
CA GLU A 53 9.11 -3.95 -17.14
C GLU A 53 10.48 -4.13 -16.45
N TYR A 54 10.75 -3.36 -15.39
CA TYR A 54 11.98 -3.54 -14.60
C TYR A 54 12.04 -4.90 -13.89
N CYS A 55 10.92 -5.38 -13.37
CA CYS A 55 10.83 -6.71 -12.77
C CYS A 55 11.08 -7.83 -13.79
N ALA A 56 10.66 -7.65 -15.06
CA ALA A 56 10.85 -8.64 -16.11
C ALA A 56 12.29 -8.63 -16.66
N ASP A 57 12.92 -7.46 -16.75
CA ASP A 57 14.24 -7.30 -17.35
C ASP A 57 15.38 -7.71 -16.41
N ARG A 58 16.00 -8.87 -16.70
CA ARG A 58 17.14 -9.42 -15.94
C ARG A 58 18.41 -8.56 -15.98
N ARG A 59 18.48 -7.57 -16.87
CA ARG A 59 19.61 -6.63 -16.96
C ARG A 59 19.50 -5.53 -15.92
N VAL A 60 18.30 -5.31 -15.36
CA VAL A 60 18.08 -4.33 -14.30
C VAL A 60 18.50 -4.95 -12.97
N PRO A 61 19.39 -4.30 -12.19
CA PRO A 61 19.83 -4.84 -10.91
C PRO A 61 18.69 -5.00 -9.89
N ASP A 62 18.67 -6.10 -9.14
CA ASP A 62 17.63 -6.37 -8.14
C ASP A 62 17.51 -5.28 -7.07
N GLU A 63 18.63 -4.69 -6.63
CA GLU A 63 18.62 -3.55 -5.69
C GLU A 63 17.85 -2.35 -6.25
N PHE A 64 18.05 -2.04 -7.53
CA PHE A 64 17.31 -0.95 -8.17
C PHE A 64 15.81 -1.23 -8.18
N VAL A 65 15.41 -2.46 -8.52
CA VAL A 65 13.99 -2.84 -8.53
C VAL A 65 13.41 -2.76 -7.11
N ARG A 66 14.13 -3.26 -6.09
CA ARG A 66 13.70 -3.21 -4.68
C ARG A 66 13.50 -1.77 -4.19
N GLU A 67 14.43 -0.87 -4.45
CA GLU A 67 14.31 0.54 -4.05
C GLU A 67 13.09 1.21 -4.69
N ARG A 68 12.84 0.92 -5.98
CA ARG A 68 11.70 1.47 -6.72
C ARG A 68 10.37 0.93 -6.20
N LEU A 69 10.28 -0.37 -5.94
CA LEU A 69 9.11 -0.99 -5.31
C LEU A 69 8.85 -0.40 -3.92
N GLN A 70 9.88 -0.23 -3.08
CA GLN A 70 9.71 0.36 -1.76
C GLN A 70 9.24 1.82 -1.81
N ARG A 71 9.75 2.60 -2.77
CA ARG A 71 9.25 3.97 -3.00
C ARG A 71 7.80 3.96 -3.48
N PHE A 72 7.45 3.06 -4.40
CA PHE A 72 6.09 2.91 -4.90
C PHE A 72 5.12 2.51 -3.79
N GLY A 73 5.49 1.52 -2.97
CA GLY A 73 4.69 1.09 -1.82
C GLY A 73 4.42 2.19 -0.80
N ARG A 74 5.38 3.09 -0.57
CA ARG A 74 5.15 4.28 0.27
C ARG A 74 4.13 5.26 -0.32
N MET A 75 4.04 5.38 -1.64
CA MET A 75 3.05 6.24 -2.30
C MET A 75 1.65 5.59 -2.31
N THR A 76 1.58 4.27 -2.45
CA THR A 76 0.32 3.52 -2.52
C THR A 76 -0.21 3.09 -1.15
N GLY A 77 0.63 3.17 -0.11
CA GLY A 77 0.32 2.68 1.22
C GLY A 77 0.32 1.15 1.33
N ARG A 78 1.02 0.46 0.41
CA ARG A 78 1.08 -1.00 0.32
C ARG A 78 2.53 -1.48 0.39
N GLU A 79 2.72 -2.73 0.79
CA GLU A 79 3.97 -3.42 0.52
C GLU A 79 3.93 -3.94 -0.92
N GLU A 80 4.84 -3.47 -1.76
CA GLU A 80 4.84 -3.78 -3.19
C GLU A 80 5.97 -4.75 -3.53
N THR A 81 5.63 -5.76 -4.32
CA THR A 81 6.53 -6.77 -4.87
C THR A 81 6.31 -6.85 -6.38
N CYS A 82 7.22 -7.48 -7.12
CA CYS A 82 7.01 -7.69 -8.56
C CYS A 82 5.69 -8.44 -8.87
N ALA A 83 5.20 -9.28 -7.95
CA ALA A 83 3.93 -9.99 -8.11
C ALA A 83 2.70 -9.10 -7.85
N SER A 84 2.75 -8.22 -6.85
CA SER A 84 1.60 -7.36 -6.49
C SER A 84 1.27 -6.30 -7.56
N LEU A 85 2.22 -6.00 -8.45
CA LEU A 85 2.00 -5.08 -9.56
C LEU A 85 0.96 -5.58 -10.58
N ALA A 86 0.56 -6.85 -10.54
CA ALA A 86 -0.52 -7.39 -11.38
C ALA A 86 -1.91 -6.89 -10.95
N ASP A 87 -2.05 -6.33 -9.75
CA ASP A 87 -3.32 -5.86 -9.18
C ASP A 87 -3.67 -4.40 -9.56
N TYR A 88 -2.87 -3.79 -10.44
CA TYR A 88 -2.98 -2.42 -10.95
C TYR A 88 -3.39 -2.42 -12.41
#